data_AF-A0A2A6RN06-F1
#
_entry.id   AF-A0A2A6RN06-F1
#
_cell.length_a   1.000
_cell.length_b   1.000
_cell.length_c   1.000
_cell.angle_alpha   90.00
_cell.angle_beta   90.00
_cell.angle_gamma   90.00
#
_symmetry.space_group_name_H-M   'P 1'
#
loop_
_entity.id
_entity.type
_entity.pdbx_description
1 polymer ?
#
loop_
_entity_poly.entity_id
_entity_poly.type
_entity_poly.pdbx_seq_one_letter_code
_entity_poly.pdbx_strand_id
1 'polypeptide(L)'
;MDEATRRRRIGWGIRGALVLAAVAIVLGGLFNVLIAIAQSRVPDEGALMFWLGLLLRSSLAWGFGAVPFGAALGVFASMIWRDDRI
;
A
#
# COMPACT_ATOMS: atom_id res chain seq x y z
N MET A 1 -3.05 -29.03 9.06
CA MET A 1 -3.36 -27.65 9.49
C MET A 1 -4.83 -27.45 9.20
N ASP A 2 -5.63 -27.07 10.20
CA ASP A 2 -7.07 -26.98 10.06
C ASP A 2 -7.46 -25.92 9.01
N GLU A 3 -8.42 -26.23 8.12
CA GLU A 3 -8.73 -25.42 6.93
C GLU A 3 -9.19 -23.99 7.30
N ALA A 4 -9.86 -23.87 8.46
CA ALA A 4 -10.30 -22.61 9.05
C ALA A 4 -9.12 -21.69 9.44
N THR A 5 -8.04 -22.27 9.98
CA THR A 5 -6.83 -21.55 10.38
C THR A 5 -6.06 -21.05 9.16
N ARG A 6 -6.04 -21.83 8.07
CA ARG A 6 -5.43 -21.43 6.80
C ARG A 6 -6.14 -20.23 6.19
N ARG A 7 -7.47 -20.26 6.12
CA ARG A 7 -8.28 -19.16 5.59
C ARG A 7 -8.13 -17.86 6.39
N ARG A 8 -8.08 -17.95 7.73
CA ARG A 8 -7.84 -16.78 8.58
C ARG A 8 -6.48 -16.13 8.29
N ARG A 9 -5.39 -16.92 8.23
CA ARG A 9 -4.04 -16.38 7.94
C ARG A 9 -3.96 -15.68 6.59
N ILE A 10 -4.58 -16.27 5.56
CA ILE A 10 -4.65 -15.65 4.22
C ILE A 10 -5.43 -14.33 4.29
N GLY A 11 -6.56 -14.29 5.00
CA GLY A 11 -7.34 -13.06 5.17
C GLY A 11 -6.57 -11.93 5.85
N TRP A 12 -5.81 -12.24 6.89
CA TRP A 12 -4.93 -11.27 7.57
C TRP A 12 -3.77 -10.81 6.69
N GLY A 13 -3.14 -11.73 5.95
CA GLY A 13 -2.11 -11.41 4.97
C GLY A 13 -2.62 -10.44 3.89
N ILE A 14 -3.79 -10.71 3.31
CA ILE A 14 -4.40 -9.84 2.30
C ILE A 14 -4.74 -8.46 2.88
N ARG A 15 -5.33 -8.40 4.07
CA ARG A 15 -5.64 -7.12 4.73
C ARG A 15 -4.37 -6.30 5.01
N GLY A 16 -3.32 -6.94 5.51
CA GLY A 16 -2.02 -6.28 5.72
C GLY A 16 -1.41 -5.76 4.42
N ALA A 17 -1.48 -6.55 3.34
CA ALA A 17 -1.01 -6.17 2.01
C ALA A 17 -1.75 -4.94 1.48
N LEU A 18 -3.09 -4.94 1.60
CA LEU A 18 -3.93 -3.83 1.15
C LEU A 18 -3.67 -2.56 1.94
N VAL A 19 -3.58 -2.65 3.27
CA VAL A 19 -3.32 -1.48 4.12
C VAL A 19 -1.94 -0.90 3.81
N LEU A 20 -0.90 -1.72 3.76
CA LEU A 20 0.45 -1.21 3.50
C LEU A 20 0.57 -0.63 2.09
N ALA A 21 -0.04 -1.29 1.08
CA ALA A 21 -0.10 -0.75 -0.26
C ALA A 21 -0.81 0.61 -0.28
N ALA A 22 -1.98 0.76 0.35
CA ALA A 22 -2.68 2.04 0.42
C ALA A 22 -1.82 3.14 1.07
N VAL A 23 -1.18 2.83 2.21
CA VAL A 23 -0.28 3.78 2.91
C VAL A 23 0.92 4.17 2.03
N ALA A 24 1.55 3.20 1.37
CA ALA A 24 2.68 3.45 0.49
C ALA A 24 2.30 4.29 -0.73
N ILE A 25 1.11 4.07 -1.30
CA ILE A 25 0.59 4.89 -2.41
C ILE A 25 0.40 6.34 -1.96
N VAL A 26 -0.21 6.55 -0.79
CA VAL A 26 -0.45 7.91 -0.27
C VAL A 26 0.85 8.62 0.04
N LEU A 27 1.77 7.98 0.77
CA LEU A 27 3.06 8.58 1.13
C LEU A 27 3.95 8.80 -0.09
N GLY A 28 4.05 7.84 -0.99
CA GLY A 28 4.82 7.94 -2.22
C GLY A 28 4.25 8.97 -3.19
N GLY A 29 2.92 9.06 -3.27
CA GLY A 29 2.23 10.11 -4.02
C GLY A 29 2.50 11.50 -3.45
N LEU A 30 2.37 11.67 -2.13
CA LEU A 30 2.68 12.94 -1.45
C LEU A 30 4.13 13.35 -1.67
N PHE A 31 5.08 12.42 -1.57
CA PHE A 31 6.48 12.68 -1.83
C PHE A 31 6.74 13.13 -3.27
N ASN A 32 6.09 12.48 -4.25
CA ASN A 32 6.18 12.87 -5.65
C ASN A 32 5.56 14.25 -5.94
N VAL A 33 4.46 14.60 -5.25
CA VAL A 33 3.86 15.95 -5.31
C VAL A 33 4.87 16.99 -4.80
N LEU A 34 5.49 16.75 -3.64
CA LEU A 34 6.50 17.65 -3.07
C LEU A 34 7.69 17.84 -4.02
N ILE A 35 8.16 16.78 -4.68
CA ILE A 35 9.22 16.87 -5.69
C ILE A 35 8.76 17.71 -6.89
N ALA A 36 7.54 17.49 -7.40
CA ALA A 36 7.03 18.24 -8.54
C ALA A 36 6.92 19.74 -8.24
N ILE A 37 6.48 20.10 -7.03
CA ILE A 37 6.43 21.48 -6.55
C ILE A 37 7.86 22.04 -6.41
N ALA A 38 8.77 21.31 -5.78
CA ALA A 38 10.16 21.74 -5.58
C ALA A 38 10.90 21.95 -6.92
N GLN A 39 10.51 21.23 -7.97
CA GLN A 39 11.08 21.36 -9.31
C GLN A 39 10.37 22.41 -10.18
N SER A 40 9.38 23.13 -9.64
CA SER A 40 8.50 24.02 -10.41
C SER A 40 7.90 23.36 -11.66
N ARG A 41 7.67 22.04 -11.60
CA ARG A 41 7.13 21.24 -12.71
C ARG A 41 5.61 21.08 -12.64
N VAL A 42 4.93 21.93 -11.87
CA VAL A 42 3.47 21.93 -11.79
C VAL A 42 2.94 22.48 -13.11
N PRO A 43 2.22 21.69 -13.92
CA PRO A 43 1.75 22.16 -15.22
C PRO A 43 0.52 23.06 -15.06
N ASP A 44 0.55 24.22 -15.73
CA ASP A 44 -0.57 25.17 -15.76
C ASP A 44 -1.71 24.70 -16.69
N GLU A 45 -1.39 23.97 -17.76
CA GLU A 45 -2.35 23.36 -18.69
C GLU A 45 -2.27 21.83 -18.62
N GLY A 46 -3.43 21.15 -18.61
CA GLY A 46 -3.48 19.67 -18.55
C GLY A 46 -3.15 19.07 -17.19
N ALA A 47 -3.23 19.86 -16.11
CA ALA A 47 -2.93 19.47 -14.72
C ALA A 47 -3.57 18.12 -14.32
N LEU A 48 -4.81 17.86 -14.75
CA LEU A 48 -5.55 16.64 -14.42
C LEU A 48 -4.87 15.36 -14.96
N MET A 49 -4.41 15.38 -16.22
CA MET A 49 -3.66 14.27 -16.84
C MET A 49 -2.31 14.05 -16.15
N PHE A 50 -1.62 15.14 -15.80
CA PHE A 50 -0.36 15.07 -15.05
C PHE A 50 -0.55 14.42 -13.69
N TRP A 51 -1.54 14.85 -12.91
CA TRP A 51 -1.81 14.29 -11.58
C TRP A 51 -2.25 12.83 -11.64
N LEU A 52 -3.07 12.45 -12.62
CA LEU A 52 -3.44 11.06 -12.85
C LEU A 52 -2.23 10.20 -13.21
N GLY A 53 -1.35 10.68 -14.10
CA GLY A 53 -0.11 9.99 -14.44
C GLY A 53 0.84 9.85 -13.23
N LEU A 54 0.94 10.90 -12.42
CA LEU A 54 1.72 10.90 -11.19
C LEU A 54 1.17 9.89 -10.18
N LEU A 55 -0.15 9.85 -9.98
CA LEU A 55 -0.82 8.89 -9.10
C LEU A 55 -0.63 7.46 -9.59
N LEU A 56 -0.79 7.21 -10.89
CA LEU A 56 -0.58 5.89 -11.48
C LEU A 56 0.86 5.41 -11.30
N ARG A 57 1.85 6.27 -11.63
CA ARG A 57 3.27 5.96 -11.45
C ARG A 57 3.62 5.74 -9.98
N SER A 58 3.10 6.58 -9.09
CA SER A 58 3.31 6.43 -7.65
C SER A 58 2.69 5.12 -7.14
N SER A 59 1.52 4.76 -7.66
CA SER A 59 0.84 3.53 -7.31
C SER A 59 1.61 2.29 -7.74
N LEU A 60 2.17 2.32 -8.94
CA LEU A 60 3.02 1.26 -9.47
C LEU A 60 4.34 1.15 -8.71
N ALA A 61 5.03 2.27 -8.48
CA ALA A 61 6.35 2.28 -7.85
C ALA A 61 6.29 1.93 -6.36
N TRP A 62 5.39 2.57 -5.61
CA TRP A 62 5.33 2.44 -4.16
C TRP A 62 4.30 1.40 -3.70
N GLY A 63 3.14 1.36 -4.35
CA GLY A 63 2.08 0.40 -4.03
C GLY A 63 2.51 -1.04 -4.30
N PHE A 64 3.01 -1.34 -5.51
CA PHE A 64 3.43 -2.69 -5.87
C PHE A 64 4.62 -3.18 -5.02
N GLY A 65 5.56 -2.28 -4.73
CA GLY A 65 6.68 -2.56 -3.82
C GLY A 65 6.23 -2.89 -2.39
N ALA A 66 5.15 -2.26 -1.91
CA ALA A 66 4.64 -2.46 -0.56
C ALA A 66 3.76 -3.71 -0.39
N VAL A 67 3.16 -4.24 -1.45
CA VAL A 67 2.32 -5.46 -1.41
C VAL A 67 3.01 -6.64 -0.70
N PRO A 68 4.23 -7.08 -1.08
CA PRO A 68 4.88 -8.23 -0.43
C PRO A 68 5.19 -7.96 1.06
N PHE A 69 5.59 -6.74 1.42
CA PHE A 69 5.86 -6.36 2.81
C PHE A 69 4.58 -6.35 3.65
N GLY A 70 3.48 -5.81 3.10
CA GLY A 70 2.19 -5.79 3.80
C GLY A 70 1.61 -7.19 3.95
N ALA A 71 1.81 -8.06 2.96
CA ALA A 71 1.42 -9.46 3.05
C ALA A 71 2.19 -10.18 4.15
N ALA A 72 3.52 -9.99 4.21
CA ALA A 72 4.35 -10.53 5.28
C ALA A 72 3.91 -10.02 6.66
N LEU A 73 3.72 -8.70 6.81
CA LEU A 73 3.24 -8.10 8.07
C LEU A 73 1.86 -8.60 8.47
N GLY A 74 0.93 -8.76 7.54
CA GLY A 74 -0.39 -9.32 7.80
C GLY A 74 -0.32 -10.79 8.26
N VAL A 75 0.58 -11.59 7.67
CA VAL A 75 0.85 -12.95 8.12
C VAL A 75 1.45 -12.96 9.53
N PHE A 76 2.45 -12.12 9.82
CA PHE A 76 3.01 -12.01 11.16
C PHE A 76 1.99 -11.49 12.19
N ALA A 77 1.17 -10.51 11.84
CA ALA A 77 0.08 -10.03 12.69
C ALA A 77 -0.91 -11.16 13.03
N SER A 78 -1.18 -12.07 12.10
CA SER A 78 -2.01 -13.26 12.35
C SER A 78 -1.36 -14.28 13.30
N MET A 79 -0.04 -14.20 13.52
CA MET A 79 0.68 -15.03 14.48
C MET A 79 0.80 -14.36 15.86
N ILE A 80 0.88 -13.02 15.90
CA ILE A 80 0.98 -12.23 17.13
C ILE A 80 -0.38 -12.10 17.81
N TRP A 81 -1.44 -11.83 17.05
CA TRP A 81 -2.80 -11.76 17.59
C TRP A 81 -3.40 -13.17 17.74
N ARG A 82 -2.70 -13.99 18.52
CA ARG A 82 -3.26 -15.15 19.19
C ARG A 82 -4.00 -14.61 20.40
N ASP A 83 -5.19 -14.03 20.17
CA ASP A 83 -6.11 -13.84 21.29
C ASP A 83 -6.67 -15.23 21.60
N ASP A 84 -6.04 -15.84 22.60
CA ASP A 84 -6.58 -16.94 23.36
C ASP A 84 -7.97 -16.53 23.85
N ARG A 85 -9.04 -16.94 23.16
CA ARG A 85 -10.39 -16.91 23.71
C ARG A 85 -11.34 -17.86 22.96
N ILE A 86 -11.59 -18.97 23.65
CA ILE A 86 -12.87 -19.67 23.87
C ILE A 86 -13.41 -20.47 22.69
#